data_AF-A0A7S0ZB27-F1
#
_entry.id   AF-A0A7S0ZB27-F1
#
_cell.length_a   1.000
_cell.length_b   1.000
_cell.length_c   1.000
_cell.angle_alpha   90.00
_cell.angle_beta   90.00
_cell.angle_gamma   90.00
#
_symmetry.space_group_name_H-M   'P 1'
#
loop_
_entity.id
_entity.type
_entity.pdbx_description
1 polymer ?
#
loop_
_entity_poly.entity_id
_entity_poly.type
_entity_poly.pdbx_seq_one_letter_code
_entity_poly.pdbx_strand_id
1 'polypeptide(L)'
;PRQKRRCYVVIVPASETYLKFHYNRDTQKPRETHTFSADSDRIWYCWLKDILEKESNLSVSILNEFPNPYESNSKRWERIWMEFLHQNLIKFKSNSDSVILIGHGSGADAVLRYLEEHSVDGAVIICAS
;
A
#
# COMPACT_ATOMS: atom_id res chain seq x y z
N PRO A 1 -7.42 -32.96 11.18
CA PRO A 1 -7.27 -31.58 11.73
C PRO A 1 -7.38 -30.53 10.61
N ARG A 2 -8.45 -29.73 10.59
CA ARG A 2 -8.55 -28.59 9.66
C ARG A 2 -7.48 -27.58 10.04
N GLN A 3 -6.47 -27.44 9.19
CA GLN A 3 -5.44 -26.42 9.30
C GLN A 3 -6.15 -25.06 9.35
N LYS A 4 -6.00 -24.30 10.46
CA LYS A 4 -6.57 -22.95 10.57
C LYS A 4 -5.98 -22.12 9.44
N ARG A 5 -6.81 -21.72 8.47
CA ARG A 5 -6.41 -20.76 7.44
C ARG A 5 -6.09 -19.44 8.13
N ARG A 6 -4.88 -18.93 7.95
CA ARG A 6 -4.53 -17.59 8.42
C ARG A 6 -5.14 -16.59 7.44
N CYS A 7 -5.64 -15.47 7.96
CA CYS A 7 -6.13 -14.38 7.15
C CYS A 7 -5.11 -13.24 7.21
N TYR A 8 -4.65 -12.81 6.04
CA TYR A 8 -3.72 -11.72 5.85
C TYR A 8 -4.46 -10.52 5.27
N VAL A 9 -4.27 -9.37 5.90
CA VAL A 9 -4.78 -8.09 5.41
C VAL A 9 -3.61 -7.29 4.87
N VAL A 10 -3.70 -6.85 3.62
CA VAL A 10 -2.68 -5.99 3.02
C VAL A 10 -3.28 -4.63 2.73
N ILE A 11 -2.71 -3.61 3.38
CA ILE A 11 -3.09 -2.21 3.19
C ILE A 11 -2.22 -1.63 2.08
N VAL A 12 -2.88 -1.12 1.04
CA VAL A 12 -2.32 -0.47 -0.14
C VAL A 12 -2.60 1.03 -0.02
N PRO A 13 -1.65 1.84 0.49
CA PRO A 13 -1.84 3.26 0.72
C PRO A 13 -1.91 4.06 -0.58
N ALA A 14 -2.39 5.29 -0.49
CA ALA A 14 -2.31 6.25 -1.58
C ALA A 14 -0.85 6.73 -1.76
N SER A 15 -0.42 6.93 -3.01
CA SER A 15 0.77 7.73 -3.29
C SER A 15 0.44 9.21 -3.10
N GLU A 16 0.52 9.68 -1.88
CA GLU A 16 0.54 11.12 -1.65
C GLU A 16 1.98 11.61 -1.90
N THR A 17 2.19 12.32 -3.01
CA THR A 17 3.41 13.12 -3.18
C THR A 17 3.28 14.32 -2.25
N TYR A 18 3.86 14.25 -1.06
CA TYR A 18 4.00 15.44 -0.23
C TYR A 18 5.16 16.28 -0.77
N LEU A 19 4.87 17.51 -1.20
CA LEU A 19 5.91 18.53 -1.40
C LEU A 19 6.43 18.92 -0.02
N LYS A 20 7.53 18.28 0.41
CA LYS A 20 8.24 18.66 1.62
C LYS A 20 9.20 19.80 1.27
N PHE A 21 8.84 21.01 1.68
CA PHE A 21 9.74 22.17 1.57
C PHE A 21 10.74 22.13 2.71
N HIS A 22 11.98 21.77 2.42
CA HIS A 22 13.08 21.93 3.37
C HIS A 22 13.70 23.32 3.18
N TYR A 23 13.63 24.17 4.20
CA TYR A 23 14.30 25.47 4.18
C TYR A 23 15.80 25.26 4.46
N ASN A 24 16.64 25.45 3.45
CA ASN A 24 18.08 25.38 3.62
C ASN A 24 18.58 26.71 4.23
N ARG A 25 19.01 26.66 5.49
CA ARG A 25 19.49 27.86 6.22
C ARG A 25 20.78 28.43 5.66
N ASP A 26 21.62 27.62 5.00
CA ASP A 26 22.90 28.06 4.47
C ASP A 26 22.75 28.76 3.12
N THR A 27 21.76 28.36 2.31
CA THR A 27 21.51 28.95 0.98
C THR A 27 20.34 29.93 0.96
N GLN A 28 19.60 30.07 2.07
CA GLN A 28 18.35 30.85 2.20
C GLN A 28 17.32 30.56 1.09
N LYS A 29 17.36 29.37 0.48
CA LYS A 29 16.44 28.97 -0.58
C LYS A 29 15.63 27.75 -0.15
N PRO A 30 14.33 27.68 -0.49
CA PRO A 30 13.57 26.44 -0.34
C PRO A 30 14.20 25.39 -1.25
N ARG A 31 14.51 24.22 -0.69
CA ARG A 31 14.87 23.03 -1.46
C ARG A 31 13.63 22.16 -1.53
N GLU A 32 13.14 21.98 -2.74
CA GLU A 32 12.07 21.01 -3.02
C GLU A 32 12.67 19.62 -2.96
N THR A 33 12.17 18.79 -2.04
CA THR A 33 12.47 17.37 -2.00
C THR A 33 11.19 16.60 -2.20
N HIS A 34 11.04 15.98 -3.38
CA HIS A 34 10.00 15.00 -3.61
C HIS A 34 10.33 13.77 -2.77
N THR A 35 9.64 13.59 -1.66
CA THR A 35 9.72 12.36 -0.86
C THR A 35 8.41 11.62 -1.04
N PHE A 36 8.46 10.50 -1.76
CA PHE A 36 7.36 9.53 -1.78
C PHE A 36 7.49 8.69 -0.52
N SER A 37 6.95 9.23 0.56
CA SER A 37 6.75 8.49 1.79
C SER A 37 5.32 8.79 2.20
N ALA A 38 4.47 7.76 2.18
CA ALA A 38 3.28 7.81 3.02
C ALA A 38 3.83 7.95 4.44
N ASP A 39 3.80 9.17 4.99
CA ASP A 39 4.19 9.44 6.38
C ASP A 39 3.28 8.54 7.23
N SER A 40 3.80 7.36 7.60
CA SER A 40 3.06 6.29 8.28
C SER A 40 2.51 6.75 9.63
N ASP A 41 3.02 7.88 10.13
CA ASP A 41 2.66 8.50 11.39
C ASP A 41 1.38 9.35 11.31
N ARG A 42 0.77 9.53 10.13
CA ARG A 42 -0.39 10.44 9.96
C ARG A 42 -1.68 9.83 9.44
N ILE A 43 -1.70 8.55 9.09
CA ILE A 43 -2.85 7.95 8.42
C ILE A 43 -3.36 6.75 9.21
N TRP A 44 -4.69 6.59 9.23
CA TRP A 44 -5.46 5.55 9.92
C TRP A 44 -4.98 4.12 9.65
N TYR A 45 -4.04 3.89 8.72
CA TYR A 45 -3.44 2.59 8.43
C TYR A 45 -2.79 1.95 9.66
N CYS A 46 -1.97 2.69 10.42
CA CYS A 46 -1.29 2.16 11.61
C CYS A 46 -2.29 1.85 12.73
N TRP A 47 -3.26 2.73 12.95
CA TRP A 47 -4.36 2.51 13.88
C TRP A 47 -5.20 1.29 13.50
N LEU A 48 -5.55 1.14 12.22
CA LEU A 48 -6.33 0.01 11.72
C LEU A 48 -5.54 -1.30 11.85
N LYS A 49 -4.25 -1.28 11.49
CA LYS A 49 -3.35 -2.42 11.69
C LYS A 49 -3.37 -2.87 13.15
N ASP A 50 -3.18 -1.94 14.07
CA ASP A 50 -3.17 -2.22 15.50
C ASP A 50 -4.47 -2.89 15.96
N ILE A 51 -5.63 -2.40 15.52
CA ILE A 51 -6.94 -2.99 15.86
C ILE A 51 -7.08 -4.39 15.27
N LEU A 52 -6.78 -4.57 13.98
CA LEU A 52 -6.95 -5.86 13.30
C LEU A 52 -6.01 -6.93 13.87
N GLU A 53 -4.78 -6.56 14.24
CA GLU A 53 -3.83 -7.47 14.87
C GLU A 53 -4.24 -7.81 16.31
N LYS A 54 -4.62 -6.81 17.12
CA LYS A 54 -4.95 -6.99 18.55
C LYS A 54 -6.31 -7.64 18.77
N GLU A 55 -7.35 -7.19 18.06
CA GLU A 55 -8.73 -7.59 18.32
C GLU A 55 -9.18 -8.78 17.48
N SER A 56 -8.65 -8.91 16.26
CA SER A 56 -9.09 -9.94 15.31
C SER A 56 -8.05 -11.04 15.05
N ASN A 57 -6.86 -10.95 15.67
CA ASN A 57 -5.75 -11.89 15.48
C ASN A 57 -5.44 -12.13 13.98
N LEU A 58 -5.55 -11.08 13.18
CA LEU A 58 -5.20 -11.06 11.77
C LEU A 58 -3.73 -10.67 11.61
N SER A 59 -3.08 -11.14 10.55
CA SER A 59 -1.74 -10.67 10.20
C SER A 59 -1.87 -9.51 9.21
N VAL A 60 -1.29 -8.34 9.53
CA VAL A 60 -1.49 -7.13 8.72
C VAL A 60 -0.17 -6.57 8.20
N SER A 61 -0.12 -6.32 6.89
CA SER A 61 1.01 -5.71 6.22
C SER A 61 0.59 -4.40 5.57
N ILE A 62 1.38 -3.34 5.75
CA ILE A 62 1.19 -2.04 5.09
C ILE A 62 2.29 -1.88 4.05
N LEU A 63 1.92 -1.63 2.80
CA LEU A 63 2.85 -1.49 1.69
C LEU A 63 3.24 -0.01 1.50
N ASN A 64 4.18 0.49 2.31
CA ASN A 64 4.55 1.92 2.35
C ASN A 64 5.50 2.38 1.23
N GLU A 65 6.19 1.44 0.56
CA GLU A 65 7.28 1.75 -0.38
C GLU A 65 6.87 1.45 -1.82
N PHE A 66 5.74 2.01 -2.26
CA PHE A 66 5.36 1.86 -3.66
C PHE A 66 6.38 2.58 -4.56
N PRO A 67 6.85 1.92 -5.63
CA PRO A 67 7.79 2.53 -6.56
C PRO A 67 7.18 3.78 -7.19
N ASN A 68 8.00 4.82 -7.33
CA ASN A 68 7.59 6.10 -7.85
C ASN A 68 7.00 5.94 -9.27
N PRO A 69 5.72 6.27 -9.48
CA PRO A 69 5.06 6.07 -10.77
C PRO A 69 5.69 6.93 -11.88
N TYR A 70 6.29 8.07 -11.52
CA TYR A 70 6.85 9.06 -12.45
C TYR A 70 8.32 8.83 -12.80
N GLU A 71 9.06 8.01 -12.04
CA GLU A 71 10.46 7.67 -12.35
C GLU A 71 10.59 6.89 -13.67
N SER A 72 9.54 6.19 -14.06
CA SER A 72 9.55 5.32 -15.24
C SER A 72 9.33 6.05 -16.58
N ASN A 73 9.00 7.35 -16.58
CA ASN A 73 8.52 8.10 -17.77
C ASN A 73 7.40 7.39 -18.55
N SER A 74 6.74 6.41 -17.94
CA SER A 74 5.82 5.49 -18.60
C SER A 74 4.40 5.77 -18.15
N LYS A 75 3.47 5.85 -19.11
CA LYS A 75 2.02 5.93 -18.88
C LYS A 75 1.42 4.68 -18.21
N ARG A 76 2.23 3.78 -17.62
CA ARG A 76 1.82 2.47 -17.10
C ARG A 76 2.30 2.23 -15.68
N TRP A 77 2.21 3.25 -14.83
CA TRP A 77 2.53 3.14 -13.41
C TRP A 77 1.76 2.01 -12.71
N GLU A 78 0.51 1.80 -13.14
CA GLU A 78 -0.37 0.73 -12.66
C GLU A 78 0.24 -0.68 -12.82
N ARG A 79 1.00 -0.96 -13.89
CA ARG A 79 1.71 -2.25 -14.02
C ARG A 79 2.83 -2.44 -13.01
N ILE A 80 3.58 -1.37 -12.73
CA ILE A 80 4.69 -1.42 -11.78
C ILE A 80 4.13 -1.68 -10.37
N TRP A 81 3.02 -1.02 -10.03
CA TRP A 81 2.35 -1.19 -8.75
C TRP A 81 1.68 -2.56 -8.60
N MET A 82 1.04 -3.08 -9.66
CA MET A 82 0.50 -4.44 -9.65
C MET A 82 1.60 -5.48 -9.44
N GLU A 83 2.73 -5.36 -10.13
CA GLU A 83 3.86 -6.28 -9.95
C GLU A 83 4.42 -6.19 -8.52
N PHE A 84 4.60 -4.97 -8.00
CA PHE A 84 5.03 -4.77 -6.62
C PHE A 84 4.06 -5.40 -5.62
N LEU A 85 2.75 -5.20 -5.80
CA LEU A 85 1.70 -5.81 -4.98
C LEU A 85 1.77 -7.34 -5.05
N HIS A 86 1.87 -7.90 -6.26
CA HIS A 86 1.95 -9.35 -6.48
C HIS A 86 3.15 -9.97 -5.77
N GLN A 87 4.34 -9.39 -5.97
CA GLN A 87 5.58 -9.88 -5.37
C GLN A 87 5.54 -9.80 -3.84
N ASN A 88 4.94 -8.75 -3.27
CA ASN A 88 4.77 -8.65 -1.83
C ASN A 88 3.75 -9.68 -1.32
N LEU A 89 2.63 -9.88 -2.01
CA LEU A 89 1.65 -10.91 -1.64
C LEU A 89 2.27 -12.30 -1.60
N ILE A 90 3.07 -12.68 -2.62
CA ILE A 90 3.77 -13.97 -2.64
C ILE A 90 4.72 -14.13 -1.45
N LYS A 91 5.39 -13.05 -1.02
CA LYS A 91 6.30 -13.09 0.13
C LYS A 91 5.57 -13.27 1.46
N PHE A 92 4.41 -12.65 1.62
CA PHE A 92 3.68 -12.65 2.89
C PHE A 92 2.72 -13.82 3.05
N LYS A 93 2.22 -14.39 1.95
CA LYS A 93 1.20 -15.44 1.95
C LYS A 93 1.79 -16.82 1.68
N SER A 94 1.33 -17.82 2.42
CA SER A 94 1.40 -19.23 2.00
C SER A 94 0.18 -19.60 1.15
N ASN A 95 0.30 -20.59 0.25
CA ASN A 95 -0.79 -20.98 -0.69
C ASN A 95 -2.16 -21.26 -0.03
N SER A 96 -2.20 -21.58 1.26
CA SER A 96 -3.42 -21.86 2.03
C SER A 96 -4.08 -20.65 2.70
N ASP A 97 -3.45 -19.48 2.68
CA ASP A 97 -3.92 -18.33 3.46
C ASP A 97 -4.98 -17.51 2.71
N SER A 98 -5.92 -16.96 3.45
CA SER A 98 -6.92 -16.03 2.89
C SER A 98 -6.38 -14.61 2.87
N VAL A 99 -6.61 -13.85 1.79
CA VAL A 99 -6.11 -12.48 1.62
C VAL A 99 -7.25 -11.50 1.46
N ILE A 100 -7.19 -10.42 2.24
CA ILE A 100 -8.03 -9.25 2.07
C ILE A 100 -7.14 -8.06 1.70
N LEU A 101 -7.46 -7.38 0.60
CA LEU A 101 -6.78 -6.15 0.20
C LEU A 101 -7.56 -4.93 0.69
N ILE A 102 -6.89 -3.92 1.21
CA ILE A 102 -7.49 -2.63 1.56
C ILE A 102 -6.79 -1.54 0.75
N GLY A 103 -7.46 -0.97 -0.25
CA GLY A 103 -6.91 0.09 -1.09
C GLY A 103 -7.43 1.47 -0.71
N HIS A 104 -6.54 2.47 -0.61
CA HIS A 104 -6.88 3.87 -0.35
C HIS A 104 -6.35 4.80 -1.45
N GLY A 105 -7.17 5.75 -1.94
CA GLY A 105 -6.75 6.72 -2.95
C GLY A 105 -6.23 6.03 -4.21
N SER A 106 -5.04 6.41 -4.72
CA SER A 106 -4.41 5.69 -5.85
C SER A 106 -4.08 4.22 -5.55
N GLY A 107 -3.98 3.84 -4.27
CA GLY A 107 -3.89 2.44 -3.87
C GLY A 107 -5.17 1.65 -4.14
N ALA A 108 -6.34 2.30 -4.14
CA ALA A 108 -7.59 1.68 -4.57
C ALA A 108 -7.56 1.30 -6.06
N ASP A 109 -7.07 2.18 -6.92
CA ASP A 109 -6.95 1.92 -8.35
C ASP A 109 -6.02 0.74 -8.62
N ALA A 110 -4.88 0.68 -7.92
CA ALA A 110 -3.94 -0.43 -8.03
C ALA A 110 -4.56 -1.76 -7.58
N VAL A 111 -5.35 -1.76 -6.50
CA VAL A 111 -6.11 -2.95 -6.09
C VAL A 111 -7.14 -3.33 -7.14
N LEU A 112 -7.92 -2.39 -7.68
CA LEU A 112 -8.91 -2.68 -8.71
C LEU A 112 -8.27 -3.29 -9.96
N ARG A 113 -7.17 -2.71 -10.46
CA ARG A 113 -6.39 -3.26 -11.58
C ARG A 113 -5.85 -4.66 -11.27
N TYR A 114 -5.32 -4.87 -10.06
CA TYR A 114 -4.84 -6.18 -9.65
C TYR A 114 -5.95 -7.24 -9.68
N LEU A 115 -7.17 -6.88 -9.27
CA LEU A 115 -8.34 -7.76 -9.25
C LEU A 115 -8.88 -8.11 -10.64
N GLU A 116 -8.51 -7.37 -11.70
CA GLU A 116 -8.83 -7.75 -13.08
C GLU A 116 -8.10 -9.03 -13.51
N GLU A 117 -6.90 -9.27 -12.97
CA GLU A 117 -6.02 -10.37 -13.36
C GLU A 117 -5.88 -11.46 -12.27
N HIS A 118 -6.15 -11.12 -11.00
CA HIS A 118 -5.90 -11.99 -9.85
C HIS A 118 -7.09 -12.07 -8.90
N SER A 119 -7.29 -13.23 -8.28
CA SER A 119 -8.33 -13.42 -7.26
C SER A 119 -7.74 -13.34 -5.84
N VAL A 120 -8.52 -12.75 -4.93
CA VAL A 120 -8.28 -12.70 -3.48
C VAL A 120 -9.60 -13.00 -2.75
N ASP A 121 -9.54 -13.27 -1.45
CA ASP A 121 -10.72 -13.63 -0.64
C ASP A 121 -11.62 -12.41 -0.35
N GLY A 122 -11.08 -11.20 -0.40
CA GLY A 122 -11.86 -9.98 -0.29
C GLY A 122 -11.06 -8.71 -0.62
N ALA A 123 -11.79 -7.62 -0.89
CA ALA A 123 -11.20 -6.30 -1.05
C ALA A 123 -12.08 -5.22 -0.41
N VAL A 124 -11.46 -4.23 0.22
CA VAL A 124 -12.09 -3.03 0.75
C VAL A 124 -11.50 -1.84 0.02
N ILE A 125 -12.36 -1.03 -0.58
CA ILE A 125 -11.95 0.11 -1.42
C ILE A 125 -12.37 1.40 -0.71
N ILE A 126 -11.41 2.27 -0.40
CA ILE A 126 -11.63 3.51 0.34
C ILE A 126 -11.18 4.69 -0.52
N CYS A 127 -12.13 5.53 -0.94
CA CYS A 127 -11.88 6.74 -1.73
C CYS A 127 -11.08 6.48 -3.03
N ALA A 128 -11.59 5.64 -3.95
CA ALA A 128 -11.09 5.62 -5.32
C ALA A 128 -11.44 6.96 -6.00
N SER A 129 -10.48 7.62 -6.68
CA SER A 129 -10.67 8.94 -7.28
C SER A 129 -10.66 8.88 -8.81
#